data_AF-A0AAV6FCL1-F1
#
_entry.id   AF-A0AAV6FCL1-F1
#
_cell.length_a   1.000
_cell.length_b   1.000
_cell.length_c   1.000
_cell.angle_alpha   90.00
_cell.angle_beta   90.00
_cell.angle_gamma   90.00
#
_symmetry.space_group_name_H-M   'P 1'
#
loop_
_entity.id
_entity.type
_entity.pdbx_description
1 polymer ?
#
loop_
_entity_poly.entity_id
_entity_poly.type
_entity_poly.pdbx_seq_one_letter_code
_entity_poly.pdbx_strand_id
1 'polypeptide(L)'
;MESEQFWESKGHRECPYCRRKCSKEEYPLNMALRNLCETFLQETSQRASAGSEVLCSLHSEKLKLFCLEDKQPVCLVCRDSRKHKNHTISPIDEAAIDRKEELKIKLQPLQKKLKTFEEVKLICDQTAAHVK
;
A
#
# COMPACT_ATOMS: atom_id res chain seq x y z
N MET A 1 -8.71 22.87 2.36
CA MET A 1 -10.15 22.55 2.53
C MET A 1 -10.64 22.77 3.97
N GLU A 2 -9.84 22.52 5.01
CA GLU A 2 -10.28 22.73 6.40
C GLU A 2 -10.54 24.21 6.78
N SER A 3 -9.87 25.15 6.11
CA SER A 3 -10.04 26.58 6.39
C SER A 3 -11.39 27.14 5.96
N GLU A 4 -12.00 26.63 4.89
CA GLU A 4 -13.28 27.16 4.38
C GLU A 4 -14.46 26.74 5.27
N GLN A 5 -14.50 25.46 5.66
CA GLN A 5 -15.50 24.92 6.59
C GLN A 5 -15.39 25.55 7.99
N PHE A 6 -14.18 25.91 8.43
CA PHE A 6 -13.97 26.61 9.70
C PHE A 6 -14.71 27.95 9.75
N TRP A 7 -14.73 28.70 8.65
CA TRP A 7 -15.37 30.02 8.58
C TRP A 7 -16.89 29.96 8.36
N GLU A 8 -17.38 28.94 7.65
CA GLU A 8 -18.83 28.72 7.46
C GLU A 8 -19.55 28.49 8.79
N SER A 9 -18.90 27.85 9.77
CA SER A 9 -19.48 27.58 11.09
C SER A 9 -19.60 28.80 12.00
N LYS A 10 -18.75 29.83 11.82
CA LYS A 10 -18.66 31.00 12.74
C LYS A 10 -19.36 32.25 12.24
N GLY A 11 -19.83 32.27 10.99
CA GLY A 11 -20.58 33.39 10.40
C GLY A 11 -19.76 34.68 10.17
N HIS A 12 -18.48 34.74 10.59
CA HIS A 12 -17.57 35.84 10.31
C HIS A 12 -16.13 35.35 10.20
N ARG A 13 -15.38 35.91 9.25
CA ARG A 13 -13.97 35.59 8.99
C ARG A 13 -13.07 36.50 9.82
N GLU A 14 -12.36 35.92 10.78
CA GLU A 14 -11.37 36.63 11.60
C GLU A 14 -9.96 36.14 11.27
N CYS A 15 -8.96 37.02 11.25
CA CYS A 15 -7.59 36.57 11.12
C CYS A 15 -7.22 35.67 12.31
N PRO A 16 -6.79 34.41 12.12
CA PRO A 16 -6.49 33.52 13.25
C PRO A 16 -5.31 34.00 14.11
N TYR A 17 -4.47 34.89 13.58
CA TYR A 17 -3.31 35.43 14.27
C TYR A 17 -3.60 36.72 15.03
N CYS A 18 -4.34 37.66 14.42
CA CYS A 18 -4.60 38.98 15.02
C CYS A 18 -6.07 39.22 15.41
N ARG A 19 -6.94 38.24 15.19
CA ARG A 19 -8.40 38.25 15.47
C ARG A 19 -9.17 39.43 14.88
N ARG A 20 -8.57 40.17 13.95
CA ARG A 20 -9.26 41.25 13.25
C ARG A 20 -10.27 40.64 12.28
N LYS A 21 -11.49 41.17 12.32
CA LYS A 21 -12.51 40.91 11.31
C LYS A 21 -12.02 41.46 9.97
N CYS A 22 -12.07 40.63 8.94
CA CYS A 22 -11.70 41.09 7.62
C CYS A 22 -12.85 41.90 7.01
N SER A 23 -12.53 43.03 6.40
CA SER A 23 -13.49 43.88 5.68
C SER A 23 -13.70 43.46 4.22
N LYS A 24 -12.90 42.51 3.71
CA LYS A 24 -13.02 41.99 2.35
C LYS A 24 -13.77 40.66 2.36
N GLU A 25 -14.71 40.53 1.43
CA GLU A 25 -15.49 39.30 1.20
C GLU A 25 -14.58 38.15 0.71
N GLU A 26 -13.56 38.48 -0.09
CA GLU A 26 -12.57 37.52 -0.61
C GLU A 26 -11.15 37.87 -0.16
N TYR A 27 -10.45 36.87 0.39
CA TYR A 27 -9.00 36.96 0.61
C TYR A 27 -8.28 36.56 -0.67
N PRO A 28 -7.22 37.28 -1.08
CA PRO A 28 -6.35 36.80 -2.15
C PRO A 28 -5.76 35.46 -1.71
N LEU A 29 -6.17 34.39 -2.39
CA LEU A 29 -5.60 33.07 -2.20
C LEU A 29 -4.15 33.11 -2.67
N ASN A 30 -3.26 32.45 -1.92
CA ASN A 30 -1.91 32.22 -2.41
C ASN A 30 -1.96 31.16 -3.52
N MET A 31 -2.15 31.64 -4.75
CA MET A 31 -2.23 30.80 -5.93
C MET A 31 -0.95 29.99 -6.15
N ALA A 32 0.23 30.54 -5.80
CA ALA A 32 1.48 29.80 -5.89
C ALA A 32 1.48 28.58 -4.94
N LEU A 33 1.04 28.75 -3.70
CA LEU A 33 0.93 27.65 -2.74
C LEU A 33 -0.13 26.63 -3.18
N ARG A 34 -1.29 27.09 -3.65
CA ARG A 34 -2.35 26.20 -4.17
C ARG A 34 -1.82 25.35 -5.32
N ASN A 35 -1.16 25.98 -6.29
CA ASN A 35 -0.61 25.30 -7.46
C ASN A 35 0.50 24.32 -7.06
N LEU A 36 1.35 24.65 -6.07
CA LEU A 36 2.35 23.72 -5.55
C LEU A 36 1.70 22.49 -4.91
N CYS A 37 0.67 22.67 -4.08
CA CYS A 37 -0.07 21.56 -3.48
C CYS A 37 -0.77 20.71 -4.54
N GLU A 38 -1.41 21.33 -5.53
CA GLU A 38 -2.09 20.64 -6.62
C GLU A 38 -1.11 19.84 -7.49
N THR A 39 0.05 20.42 -7.80
CA THR A 39 1.13 19.76 -8.54
C THR A 39 1.67 18.56 -7.76
N PHE A 40 1.89 18.71 -6.45
CA PHE A 40 2.32 17.61 -5.58
C PHE A 40 1.30 16.46 -5.53
N LEU A 41 0.00 16.79 -5.43
CA LEU A 41 -1.09 15.81 -5.47
C LEU A 41 -1.20 15.12 -6.83
N GLN A 42 -0.98 15.86 -7.91
CA GLN A 42 -1.00 15.31 -9.27
C GLN A 42 0.21 14.39 -9.52
N GLU A 43 1.41 14.78 -9.09
CA GLU A 43 2.61 13.92 -9.18
C GLU A 43 2.47 12.64 -8.36
N THR A 44 1.90 12.71 -7.16
CA THR A 44 1.68 11.53 -6.31
C THR A 44 0.61 10.60 -6.89
N SER A 45 -0.45 11.14 -7.48
CA SER A 45 -1.47 10.41 -8.25
C SER A 45 -0.90 9.74 -9.51
N GLN A 46 -0.06 10.44 -10.27
CA GLN A 46 0.59 9.92 -11.47
C GLN A 46 1.61 8.82 -11.14
N ARG A 47 2.34 8.94 -10.02
CA ARG A 47 3.21 7.87 -9.51
C ARG A 47 2.42 6.61 -9.16
N ALA A 48 1.17 6.73 -8.69
CA ALA A 48 0.32 5.58 -8.40
C ALA A 48 -0.17 4.82 -9.66
N SER A 49 -0.22 5.48 -10.81
CA SER A 49 -0.82 4.95 -12.05
C SER A 49 0.22 4.40 -13.05
N ALA A 50 1.50 4.74 -12.92
CA ALA A 50 2.59 4.20 -13.73
C ALA A 50 3.43 3.18 -12.93
N GLY A 51 2.91 1.96 -12.75
CA GLY A 51 3.69 0.87 -12.13
C GLY A 51 4.23 1.21 -10.73
N SER A 52 3.40 1.85 -9.92
CA SER A 52 3.70 2.50 -8.64
C SER A 52 4.86 1.87 -7.86
N GLU A 53 5.96 2.62 -7.79
CA GLU A 53 7.04 2.34 -6.84
C GLU A 53 6.48 2.48 -5.42
N VAL A 54 6.26 1.35 -4.75
CA VAL A 54 5.75 1.34 -3.38
C VAL A 54 6.75 2.05 -2.47
N LEU A 55 6.30 3.13 -1.83
CA LEU A 55 7.11 3.92 -0.90
C LEU A 55 6.97 3.40 0.53
N CYS A 56 8.05 3.51 1.28
CA CYS A 56 8.06 3.29 2.72
C CYS A 56 7.26 4.40 3.41
N SER A 57 6.22 4.06 4.16
CA SER A 57 5.38 5.05 4.86
C SER A 57 6.12 5.89 5.91
N LEU A 58 7.25 5.39 6.43
CA LEU A 58 8.04 6.08 7.46
C LEU A 58 9.09 7.03 6.88
N HIS A 59 9.63 6.70 5.70
CA HIS A 59 10.79 7.38 5.13
C HIS A 59 10.50 8.03 3.78
N SER A 60 9.34 7.78 3.19
CA SER A 60 8.97 8.19 1.82
C SER A 60 9.98 7.73 0.75
N GLU A 61 10.72 6.67 1.04
CA GLU A 61 11.76 6.07 0.20
C GLU A 61 11.26 4.83 -0.52
N LYS A 62 11.79 4.55 -1.71
CA LYS A 62 11.39 3.39 -2.52
C LYS A 62 11.69 2.08 -1.78
N LEU A 63 10.72 1.18 -1.75
CA LEU A 63 10.90 -0.17 -1.22
C LEU A 63 11.54 -1.07 -2.30
N LYS A 64 12.84 -1.29 -2.19
CA LYS A 64 13.63 -2.11 -3.14
C LYS A 64 14.23 -3.36 -2.52
N LEU A 65 14.09 -3.52 -1.20
CA LEU A 65 14.67 -4.60 -0.43
C LEU A 65 13.57 -5.40 0.26
N PHE A 66 13.88 -6.62 0.67
CA PHE A 66 12.97 -7.50 1.38
C PHE A 66 13.66 -8.10 2.60
N CYS A 67 13.03 -7.98 3.76
CA CYS A 67 13.48 -8.60 5.00
C CYS A 67 12.91 -10.01 5.11
N LEU A 68 13.77 -11.02 5.24
CA LEU A 68 13.38 -12.43 5.22
C LEU A 68 12.64 -12.87 6.49
N GLU A 69 13.06 -12.35 7.64
CA GLU A 69 12.52 -12.67 8.97
C GLU A 69 11.12 -12.08 9.13
N ASP A 70 10.96 -10.79 8.84
CA ASP A 70 9.67 -10.09 8.94
C ASP A 70 8.77 -10.31 7.73
N LYS A 71 9.31 -10.88 6.64
CA LYS A 71 8.62 -11.16 5.38
C LYS A 71 7.94 -9.93 4.78
N GLN A 72 8.63 -8.79 4.82
CA GLN A 72 8.10 -7.51 4.36
C GLN A 72 9.12 -6.74 3.52
N PRO A 73 8.65 -5.94 2.54
CA PRO A 73 9.52 -5.03 1.80
C PRO A 73 9.99 -3.86 2.68
N VAL A 74 11.25 -3.45 2.52
CA VAL A 74 11.90 -2.39 3.30
C VAL A 74 12.68 -1.44 2.37
N CYS A 75 12.84 -0.18 2.79
CA CYS A 75 13.72 0.77 2.10
C CYS A 75 15.15 0.70 2.65
N LEU A 76 16.08 1.42 2.02
CA LEU A 76 17.49 1.48 2.44
C LEU A 76 17.65 2.00 3.87
N VAL A 77 16.84 2.99 4.27
CA VAL A 77 16.88 3.52 5.64
C VAL A 77 16.39 2.49 6.66
N CYS A 78 15.34 1.73 6.32
CA CYS A 78 14.84 0.65 7.18
C CYS A 78 15.91 -0.43 7.40
N ARG A 79 16.70 -0.79 6.36
CA ARG A 79 17.79 -1.78 6.45
C ARG A 79 18.77 -1.44 7.57
N ASP A 80 19.18 -0.17 7.64
CA ASP A 80 20.20 0.29 8.60
C ASP A 80 19.59 0.70 9.96
N SER A 81 18.26 0.65 10.08
CA SER A 81 17.56 0.96 11.32
C SER A 81 17.77 -0.13 12.38
N ARG A 82 17.63 0.24 13.66
CA ARG A 82 17.68 -0.72 14.78
C ARG A 82 16.67 -1.86 14.64
N LYS A 83 15.55 -1.62 13.95
CA LYS A 83 14.49 -2.61 13.73
C LYS A 83 14.99 -3.80 12.89
N HIS A 84 15.89 -3.57 11.94
CA HIS A 84 16.35 -4.59 10.99
C HIS A 84 17.85 -4.89 11.07
N LYS A 85 18.54 -4.37 12.10
CA LYS A 85 20.01 -4.42 12.24
C LYS A 85 20.63 -5.82 12.08
N ASN A 86 19.91 -6.86 12.50
CA ASN A 86 20.37 -8.25 12.46
C ASN A 86 19.51 -9.14 11.56
N HIS A 87 18.67 -8.54 10.71
CA HIS A 87 17.81 -9.28 9.79
C HIS A 87 18.54 -9.49 8.47
N THR A 88 18.27 -10.62 7.83
CA THR A 88 18.75 -10.92 6.50
C THR A 88 17.89 -10.17 5.49
N ILE A 89 18.54 -9.35 4.68
CA ILE A 89 17.88 -8.49 3.71
C ILE A 89 18.47 -8.77 2.33
N SER A 90 17.58 -9.00 1.36
CA SER A 90 17.92 -9.24 -0.04
C SER A 90 17.21 -8.24 -0.95
N PRO A 91 17.70 -8.03 -2.18
CA PRO A 91 16.94 -7.33 -3.22
C PRO A 91 15.57 -7.98 -3.42
N ILE A 92 14.55 -7.16 -3.68
CA ILE A 92 13.16 -7.65 -3.78
C ILE A 92 12.97 -8.63 -4.93
N ASP A 93 13.66 -8.44 -6.06
CA ASP A 93 13.56 -9.31 -7.24
C ASP A 93 14.12 -10.71 -6.97
N GLU A 94 15.24 -10.80 -6.24
CA GLU A 94 15.84 -12.08 -5.82
C GLU A 94 14.92 -12.80 -4.84
N ALA A 95 14.45 -12.10 -3.80
CA ALA A 95 13.53 -12.66 -2.82
C ALA A 95 12.21 -13.13 -3.46
N ALA A 96 11.74 -12.45 -4.51
CA ALA A 96 10.54 -12.84 -5.24
C ALA A 96 10.72 -14.16 -6.00
N ILE A 97 11.89 -14.40 -6.59
CA ILE A 97 12.22 -15.67 -7.26
C ILE A 97 12.18 -16.81 -6.24
N ASP A 98 12.89 -16.65 -5.12
CA ASP A 98 12.98 -17.69 -4.08
C ASP A 98 11.60 -18.00 -3.49
N ARG A 99 10.82 -16.97 -3.15
CA ARG A 99 9.46 -17.14 -2.63
C ARG A 99 8.53 -17.81 -3.63
N LYS A 100 8.65 -17.49 -4.91
CA LYS A 100 7.87 -18.15 -5.97
C LYS A 100 8.18 -19.63 -6.03
N GLU A 101 9.44 -20.02 -5.89
CA GLU A 101 9.83 -21.42 -5.91
C GLU A 101 9.36 -22.18 -4.65
N GLU A 102 9.54 -21.59 -3.47
CA GLU A 102 8.99 -22.15 -2.22
C GLU A 102 7.47 -22.39 -2.32
N LEU A 103 6.74 -21.44 -2.90
CA LEU A 103 5.30 -21.55 -3.09
C LEU A 103 4.93 -22.68 -4.05
N LYS A 104 5.65 -22.84 -5.17
CA LYS A 104 5.42 -23.97 -6.09
C LYS A 104 5.60 -25.31 -5.40
N ILE A 105 6.68 -25.46 -4.63
CA ILE A 105 6.98 -26.70 -3.89
C ILE A 105 5.83 -27.02 -2.92
N LYS A 106 5.34 -26.02 -2.18
CA LYS A 106 4.22 -26.19 -1.25
C LYS A 106 2.88 -26.45 -1.96
N LEU A 107 2.70 -25.91 -3.17
CA LEU A 107 1.47 -26.03 -3.95
C LEU A 107 1.32 -27.42 -4.59
N GLN A 108 2.41 -28.02 -5.07
CA GLN A 108 2.39 -29.34 -5.71
C GLN A 108 1.67 -30.44 -4.92
N PRO A 109 1.96 -30.69 -3.63
CA PRO A 109 1.27 -31.74 -2.87
C PRO A 109 -0.22 -31.43 -2.67
N LEU A 110 -0.58 -30.15 -2.54
CA LEU A 110 -1.99 -29.73 -2.43
C LEU A 110 -2.76 -30.01 -3.71
N GLN A 111 -2.16 -29.72 -4.87
CA GLN A 111 -2.74 -30.06 -6.18
C GLN A 111 -2.92 -31.57 -6.36
N LYS A 112 -1.94 -32.38 -5.93
CA LYS A 112 -2.07 -33.84 -5.98
C LYS A 112 -3.22 -34.35 -5.10
N LYS A 113 -3.31 -33.86 -3.86
CA LYS A 113 -4.41 -34.22 -2.94
C LYS A 113 -5.78 -33.84 -3.51
N LEU A 114 -5.90 -32.65 -4.11
CA LEU A 114 -7.14 -32.21 -4.74
C LEU A 114 -7.57 -33.17 -5.84
N LYS A 115 -6.67 -33.55 -6.76
CA LYS A 115 -6.96 -34.53 -7.82
C LYS A 115 -7.43 -35.87 -7.26
N THR A 116 -6.75 -36.39 -6.24
CA THR A 116 -7.16 -37.64 -5.59
C THR A 116 -8.55 -37.53 -4.98
N PHE A 117 -8.89 -36.40 -4.35
CA PHE A 117 -10.23 -36.20 -3.81
C PHE A 117 -11.29 -36.09 -4.92
N GLU A 118 -10.98 -35.46 -6.05
CA GLU A 118 -11.88 -35.42 -7.21
C GLU A 118 -12.12 -36.82 -7.80
N GLU A 119 -11.08 -37.65 -7.91
CA GLU A 119 -11.18 -39.05 -8.36
C GLU A 119 -12.03 -39.89 -7.41
N VAL A 120 -11.77 -39.81 -6.10
CA VAL A 120 -12.54 -40.55 -5.09
C VAL A 120 -14.00 -40.10 -5.10
N LYS A 121 -14.25 -38.80 -5.20
CA LYS A 121 -15.61 -38.27 -5.29
C LYS A 121 -16.36 -38.84 -6.50
N LEU A 122 -15.72 -38.86 -7.68
CA LEU A 122 -16.32 -39.45 -8.88
C LEU A 122 -16.67 -40.93 -8.70
N ILE A 123 -15.78 -41.71 -8.07
CA ILE A 123 -16.03 -43.13 -7.77
C ILE A 123 -17.19 -43.30 -6.80
N CYS A 124 -17.26 -42.49 -5.74
CA CYS A 124 -18.35 -42.50 -4.77
C CYS A 124 -19.69 -42.16 -5.44
N ASP A 125 -19.73 -41.12 -6.28
CA ASP A 125 -20.93 -40.70 -7.00
C ASP A 125 -21.42 -41.81 -7.95
N GLN A 126 -20.50 -42.49 -8.67
CA GLN A 126 -20.82 -43.64 -9.51
C GLN A 126 -21.35 -44.83 -8.69
N THR A 127 -20.68 -45.17 -7.59
CA THR A 127 -21.09 -46.29 -6.73
C THR A 127 -22.48 -46.05 -6.14
N ALA A 128 -22.77 -44.82 -5.70
CA ALA A 128 -24.08 -44.43 -5.19
C ALA A 128 -25.20 -44.57 -6.24
N ALA A 129 -24.90 -44.41 -7.53
CA ALA A 129 -25.87 -44.60 -8.60
C ALA A 129 -26.22 -46.08 -8.87
N HIS A 130 -25.33 -47.02 -8.52
CA HIS A 130 -25.49 -48.45 -8.77
C HIS A 130 -26.01 -49.25 -7.57
N VAL A 131 -26.01 -48.67 -6.37
CA VAL A 131 -26.62 -49.27 -5.17
C VAL A 131 -28.07 -48.79 -5.08
N LYS A 132 -28.97 -49.51 -5.75
CA LYS A 132 -30.42 -49.35 -5.67
C LYS A 132 -31.08 -50.69 -5.36
#